data_AF-A0AAD3VR14-F1
#
_entry.id   AF-A0AAD3VR14-F1
#
_cell.length_a   1.000
_cell.length_b   1.000
_cell.length_c   1.000
_cell.angle_alpha   90.00
_cell.angle_beta   90.00
_cell.angle_gamma   90.00
#
_symmetry.space_group_name_H-M   'P 1'
#
loop_
_entity.id
_entity.type
_entity.pdbx_description
1 polymer ?
#
loop_
_entity_poly.entity_id
_entity_poly.type
_entity_poly.pdbx_seq_one_letter_code
_entity_poly.pdbx_strand_id
1 'polypeptide(L)'
;MILVVKGKRYPAAAIGFIEASIYITALSRIMKNINDPWKIVAYGLGFACGTLLGSFIEEKLALGHVALEVIPNPGTQDELLKAMRTMGFGVTVLTGEGMTGEKMVMLVSADRKTLPTLMSLIEEFSPGCFVTVLETKSVKGGVSPYRRMTK
;
A
#
# COMPACT_ATOMS: atom_id res chain seq x y z
N MET A 1 -4.22 7.68 12.92
CA MET A 1 -4.45 6.24 13.24
C MET A 1 -3.78 5.26 12.27
N ILE A 2 -3.80 5.46 10.94
CA ILE A 2 -3.30 4.45 9.98
C ILE A 2 -1.77 4.24 9.99
N LEU A 3 -0.95 5.24 10.33
CA LEU A 3 0.51 5.06 10.47
C LEU A 3 0.91 4.06 11.57
N VAL A 4 0.05 3.89 12.59
CA VAL A 4 0.22 2.88 13.65
C VAL A 4 0.06 1.47 13.06
N VAL A 5 -0.92 1.30 12.15
CA VAL A 5 -1.21 0.04 11.45
C VAL A 5 -0.05 -0.36 10.53
N LYS A 6 0.69 0.61 9.99
CA LYS A 6 1.88 0.41 9.14
C LYS A 6 3.20 0.25 9.92
N GLY A 7 3.14 0.05 11.24
CA GLY A 7 4.31 -0.27 12.08
C GLY A 7 5.28 0.89 12.35
N LYS A 8 5.01 2.11 11.84
CA LYS A 8 5.87 3.29 12.03
C LYS A 8 5.48 4.06 13.30
N ARG A 9 5.89 3.53 14.46
CA ARG A 9 5.46 3.97 15.80
C ARG A 9 5.79 5.43 16.13
N TYR A 10 7.03 5.88 15.90
CA TYR A 10 7.47 7.25 16.24
C TYR A 10 6.79 8.37 15.43
N PRO A 11 6.76 8.33 14.08
CA PRO A 11 6.06 9.37 13.33
C PRO A 11 4.55 9.34 13.57
N ALA A 12 3.96 8.16 13.83
CA ALA A 12 2.56 8.06 14.21
C ALA A 12 2.26 8.77 15.55
N ALA A 13 3.12 8.60 16.55
CA ALA A 13 2.99 9.25 17.84
C ALA A 13 3.13 10.78 17.75
N ALA A 14 4.11 11.28 16.99
CA ALA A 14 4.32 12.71 16.79
C ALA A 14 3.11 13.38 16.10
N ILE A 15 2.58 12.77 15.04
CA ILE A 15 1.40 13.28 14.34
C ILE A 15 0.16 13.23 15.26
N GLY A 16 -0.03 12.13 15.99
CA GLY A 16 -1.15 11.99 16.93
C GLY A 16 -1.11 13.01 18.07
N PHE A 17 0.07 13.38 18.55
CA PHE A 17 0.22 14.44 19.56
C PHE A 17 -0.22 15.82 19.03
N ILE A 18 0.19 16.17 17.81
CA ILE A 18 -0.21 17.42 17.17
C ILE A 18 -1.73 17.43 16.92
N GLU A 19 -2.27 16.32 16.40
CA GLU A 19 -3.71 16.14 16.16
C GLU A 19 -4.53 16.33 17.44
N ALA A 20 -4.14 15.67 18.53
CA ALA A 20 -4.80 15.80 19.83
C ALA A 20 -4.74 17.23 20.38
N SER A 21 -3.61 17.92 20.21
CA SER A 21 -3.43 19.31 20.66
C SER A 21 -4.35 20.28 19.91
N ILE A 22 -4.45 20.14 18.59
CA ILE A 22 -5.35 20.92 17.76
C ILE A 22 -6.81 20.62 18.12
N TYR A 23 -7.16 19.33 18.29
CA TYR A 23 -8.49 18.89 18.66
C TYR A 23 -8.96 19.52 19.98
N ILE A 24 -8.17 19.39 21.05
CA ILE A 24 -8.50 19.92 22.38
C ILE A 24 -8.63 21.45 22.32
N THR A 25 -7.76 22.13 21.57
CA THR A 25 -7.80 23.59 21.42
C THR A 25 -9.07 24.04 20.70
N ALA A 26 -9.43 23.37 19.61
CA ALA A 26 -10.64 23.67 18.84
C ALA A 26 -11.90 23.38 19.66
N LEU A 27 -11.97 22.22 20.32
CA LEU A 27 -13.08 21.83 21.19
C LEU A 27 -13.28 22.84 22.32
N SER A 28 -12.19 23.28 22.97
CA SER A 28 -12.23 24.30 24.02
C SER A 28 -12.80 25.64 23.52
N ARG A 29 -12.56 26.01 22.26
CA ARG A 29 -13.15 27.22 21.65
C ARG A 29 -14.62 27.06 21.32
N ILE A 30 -15.04 25.89 20.86
CA ILE A 30 -16.44 25.59 20.53
C ILE A 30 -17.28 25.56 21.81
N MET A 31 -16.80 24.90 22.87
CA MET A 31 -17.50 24.82 24.16
C MET A 31 -17.72 26.20 24.80
N LYS A 32 -16.81 27.16 24.60
CA LYS A 32 -16.97 28.54 25.10
C LYS A 32 -18.10 29.31 24.42
N ASN A 33 -18.53 28.92 23.22
CA ASN A 33 -19.55 29.61 22.43
C ASN A 33 -20.47 28.61 21.72
N ILE A 34 -21.14 27.77 22.51
CA ILE A 34 -22.00 26.67 22.01
C ILE A 34 -23.25 27.17 21.25
N ASN A 35 -23.70 28.39 21.52
CA ASN A 35 -24.93 28.96 20.95
C ASN A 35 -24.80 29.36 19.47
N ASP A 36 -23.66 29.09 18.83
CA ASP A 36 -23.40 29.41 17.43
C ASP A 36 -23.19 28.12 16.62
N PRO A 37 -24.26 27.59 15.99
CA PRO A 37 -24.21 26.35 15.20
C PRO A 37 -23.18 26.41 14.06
N TRP A 38 -22.85 27.60 13.56
CA TRP A 38 -21.92 27.77 12.45
C TRP A 38 -20.49 27.36 12.82
N LYS A 39 -20.10 27.52 14.09
CA LYS A 39 -18.79 27.07 14.59
C LYS A 39 -18.65 25.55 14.55
N ILE A 40 -19.72 24.83 14.85
CA ILE A 40 -19.76 23.36 14.80
C ILE A 40 -19.63 22.90 13.34
N VAL A 41 -20.37 23.54 12.43
CA VAL A 41 -20.28 23.25 10.99
C VAL A 41 -18.88 23.53 10.44
N ALA A 42 -18.30 24.70 10.75
CA ALA A 42 -16.95 25.05 10.31
C ALA A 42 -15.89 24.06 10.82
N TYR A 43 -16.01 23.62 12.08
CA TYR A 43 -15.14 22.59 12.64
C TYR A 43 -15.31 21.25 11.93
N GLY A 44 -16.55 20.80 11.72
CA GLY A 44 -16.85 19.56 11.02
C GLY A 44 -16.32 19.54 9.59
N LEU A 45 -16.48 20.64 8.86
CA LEU A 45 -15.92 20.81 7.51
C LEU A 45 -14.39 20.81 7.52
N GLY A 46 -13.77 21.51 8.48
CA GLY A 46 -12.32 21.49 8.67
C GLY A 46 -11.78 20.09 8.95
N PHE A 47 -12.47 19.33 9.81
CA PHE A 47 -12.14 17.94 10.11
C PHE A 47 -12.29 17.03 8.88
N ALA A 48 -13.39 17.16 8.13
CA ALA A 48 -13.61 16.40 6.90
C ALA A 48 -12.52 16.70 5.85
N CYS A 49 -12.24 17.98 5.58
CA CYS A 49 -11.18 18.41 4.67
C CYS A 49 -9.79 17.92 5.12
N GLY A 50 -9.48 18.02 6.42
CA GLY A 50 -8.23 17.52 6.98
C GLY A 50 -8.09 16.00 6.84
N THR A 51 -9.18 15.26 7.01
CA THR A 51 -9.22 13.81 6.82
C THR A 51 -8.97 13.43 5.36
N LEU A 52 -9.62 14.13 4.41
CA LEU A 52 -9.40 13.92 2.99
C LEU A 52 -7.95 14.21 2.60
N LEU A 53 -7.40 15.37 3.00
CA LEU A 53 -6.00 15.72 2.75
C LEU A 53 -5.03 14.73 3.37
N GLY A 54 -5.31 14.28 4.60
CA GLY A 54 -4.53 13.24 5.27
C GLY A 54 -4.51 11.93 4.47
N SER A 55 -5.67 11.52 3.94
CA SER A 55 -5.80 10.34 3.07
C SER A 55 -4.96 10.49 1.79
N PHE A 56 -5.01 11.64 1.11
CA PHE A 56 -4.21 11.89 -0.09
C PHE A 56 -2.70 11.87 0.19
N ILE A 57 -2.25 12.47 1.29
CA ILE A 57 -0.85 12.44 1.70
C ILE A 57 -0.40 11.02 1.99
N GLU A 58 -1.26 10.22 2.63
CA GLU A 58 -0.97 8.84 2.96
C GLU A 58 -0.84 7.96 1.71
N GLU A 59 -1.75 8.12 0.75
CA GLU A 59 -1.71 7.43 -0.54
C GLU A 59 -0.40 7.75 -1.27
N LYS A 60 -0.04 9.05 -1.32
CA LYS A 60 1.20 9.52 -1.98
C LYS A 60 2.47 9.05 -1.28
N LEU A 61 2.43 8.86 0.04
CA LEU A 61 3.55 8.29 0.78
C LEU A 61 3.82 6.84 0.32
N ALA A 62 2.79 6.08 -0.09
CA ALA A 62 2.88 4.71 -0.62
C ALA A 62 3.89 3.84 0.16
N LEU A 63 3.96 4.04 1.47
CA LEU A 63 4.91 3.39 2.35
C LEU A 63 4.37 2.00 2.70
N GLY A 64 5.13 0.96 2.39
CA GLY A 64 4.82 -0.42 2.74
C GLY A 64 5.32 -1.42 1.70
N HIS A 65 5.16 -2.70 2.02
CA HIS A 65 5.47 -3.81 1.15
C HIS A 65 4.18 -4.56 0.80
N VAL A 66 4.11 -5.06 -0.41
CA VAL A 66 3.01 -5.89 -0.90
C VAL A 66 3.58 -7.21 -1.39
N ALA A 67 2.86 -8.29 -1.10
CA ALA A 67 3.08 -9.56 -1.75
C ALA A 67 2.05 -9.68 -2.87
N LEU A 68 2.49 -10.12 -4.04
CA LEU A 68 1.64 -10.43 -5.16
C LEU A 68 1.70 -11.92 -5.44
N GLU A 69 0.55 -12.48 -5.74
CA GLU A 69 0.43 -13.80 -6.35
C GLU A 69 -0.09 -13.60 -7.77
N VAL A 70 0.68 -14.05 -8.75
CA VAL A 70 0.39 -13.85 -10.17
C VAL A 70 0.26 -15.23 -10.81
N ILE A 71 -0.90 -15.51 -11.41
CA ILE A 71 -1.19 -16.76 -12.11
C ILE A 71 -1.32 -16.43 -13.60
N PRO A 72 -0.21 -16.49 -14.37
CA PRO A 72 -0.21 -16.14 -15.78
C PRO A 72 -1.08 -17.07 -16.62
N ASN A 73 -1.49 -16.55 -17.77
CA ASN A 73 -2.17 -17.32 -18.80
C ASN A 73 -1.25 -18.42 -19.38
N PRO A 74 -1.83 -19.53 -19.89
CA PRO A 74 -1.05 -20.58 -20.55
C PRO A 74 -0.23 -20.00 -21.73
N GLY A 75 1.06 -20.32 -21.78
CA GLY A 75 1.96 -19.89 -22.86
C GLY A 75 2.68 -18.56 -22.60
N THR A 76 2.24 -17.74 -21.64
CA THR A 76 2.91 -16.46 -21.31
C THR A 76 3.82 -16.56 -20.09
N GLN A 77 3.91 -17.73 -19.45
CA GLN A 77 4.54 -17.90 -18.15
C GLN A 77 6.05 -17.57 -18.18
N ASP A 78 6.77 -18.11 -19.15
CA ASP A 78 8.22 -17.96 -19.22
C ASP A 78 8.66 -16.54 -19.59
N GLU A 79 7.91 -15.87 -20.47
CA GLU A 79 8.19 -14.51 -20.88
C GLU A 79 7.96 -13.53 -19.72
N LEU A 80 6.83 -13.66 -19.01
CA LEU A 80 6.54 -12.86 -17.83
C LEU A 80 7.59 -13.08 -16.72
N LEU A 81 7.97 -14.34 -16.46
CA LEU A 81 8.98 -14.66 -15.46
C LEU A 81 10.34 -14.03 -15.78
N LYS A 82 10.76 -14.11 -17.05
CA LYS A 82 12.01 -13.49 -17.53
C LYS A 82 11.94 -11.96 -17.42
N ALA A 83 10.82 -11.35 -17.81
CA ALA A 83 10.63 -9.91 -17.74
C ALA A 83 10.73 -9.41 -16.28
N MET A 84 10.01 -10.05 -15.35
CA MET A 84 10.05 -9.71 -13.93
C MET A 84 11.47 -9.83 -13.34
N ARG A 85 12.18 -10.92 -13.64
CA ARG A 85 13.56 -11.12 -13.16
C ARG A 85 14.54 -10.12 -13.76
N THR A 86 14.39 -9.78 -15.03
CA THR A 86 15.23 -8.77 -15.73
C THR A 86 15.05 -7.39 -15.11
N MET A 87 13.82 -7.05 -14.70
CA MET A 87 13.54 -5.81 -13.98
C MET A 87 13.99 -5.83 -12.51
N GLY A 88 14.58 -6.93 -12.04
CA GLY A 88 15.14 -7.06 -10.69
C GLY A 88 14.12 -7.47 -9.62
N PHE A 89 12.91 -7.90 -9.99
CA PHE A 89 11.94 -8.42 -9.02
C PHE A 89 12.35 -9.82 -8.55
N GLY A 90 12.32 -10.04 -7.24
CA GLY A 90 12.43 -11.37 -6.66
C GLY A 90 11.14 -12.15 -6.88
N VAL A 91 11.20 -13.16 -7.74
CA VAL A 91 10.06 -14.03 -8.07
C VAL A 91 10.36 -15.47 -7.65
N THR A 92 9.51 -16.00 -6.77
CA THR A 92 9.48 -17.43 -6.44
C THR A 92 8.36 -18.08 -7.24
N VAL A 93 8.64 -19.24 -7.84
CA VAL A 93 7.68 -19.96 -8.67
C VAL A 93 7.22 -21.19 -7.92
N LEU A 94 5.91 -21.38 -7.84
CA LEU A 94 5.26 -22.58 -7.35
C LEU A 94 4.46 -23.22 -8.49
N THR A 95 4.36 -24.54 -8.45
CA THR A 95 3.48 -25.31 -9.32
C THR A 95 2.26 -25.74 -8.51
N GLY A 96 1.07 -25.50 -9.04
CA GLY A 96 -0.20 -25.86 -8.41
C GLY A 96 -1.19 -26.44 -9.42
N GLU A 97 -2.37 -26.81 -8.95
CA GLU A 97 -3.44 -27.34 -9.77
C GLU A 97 -4.69 -26.46 -9.61
N GLY A 98 -5.25 -26.03 -10.74
CA GLY A 98 -6.51 -25.30 -10.80
C GLY A 98 -7.60 -26.13 -11.45
N MET A 99 -8.79 -25.54 -11.59
CA MET A 99 -9.93 -26.21 -12.24
C MET A 99 -9.63 -26.69 -13.66
N THR A 100 -8.72 -26.00 -14.37
CA THR A 100 -8.33 -26.32 -15.75
C THR A 100 -6.99 -27.06 -15.83
N GLY A 101 -6.54 -27.71 -14.75
CA GLY A 101 -5.27 -28.43 -14.67
C GLY A 101 -4.12 -27.62 -14.07
N GLU A 102 -2.89 -28.02 -14.38
CA GLU A 102 -1.67 -27.46 -13.80
C GLU A 102 -1.52 -25.94 -14.08
N LYS A 103 -1.14 -25.20 -13.04
CA LYS A 103 -0.94 -23.75 -13.07
C LYS A 103 0.39 -23.39 -12.43
N MET A 104 1.07 -22.43 -13.03
CA MET A 104 2.21 -21.76 -12.43
C MET A 104 1.71 -20.61 -11.56
N VAL A 105 2.21 -20.50 -10.34
CA VAL A 105 1.93 -19.39 -9.42
C VAL A 105 3.25 -18.67 -9.14
N MET A 106 3.30 -17.38 -9.46
CA MET A 106 4.45 -16.52 -9.20
C MET A 106 4.19 -15.70 -7.95
N LEU A 107 5.01 -15.93 -6.93
CA LEU A 107 5.02 -15.15 -5.70
C LEU A 107 6.05 -14.04 -5.82
N VAL A 108 5.61 -12.79 -5.71
CA VAL A 108 6.46 -11.60 -5.85
C VAL A 108 6.33 -10.73 -4.62
N SER A 109 7.45 -10.38 -4.01
CA SER A 109 7.49 -9.36 -2.96
C SER A 109 7.97 -8.05 -3.55
N ALA A 110 7.14 -7.01 -3.49
CA ALA A 110 7.45 -5.70 -4.05
C ALA A 110 7.16 -4.57 -3.07
N ASP A 111 7.79 -3.41 -3.30
CA ASP A 111 7.43 -2.19 -2.61
C ASP A 111 6.11 -1.66 -3.16
N ARG A 112 5.23 -1.11 -2.30
CA ARG A 112 3.92 -0.59 -2.76
C ARG A 112 4.06 0.48 -3.86
N LYS A 113 5.18 1.20 -3.88
CA LYS A 113 5.52 2.19 -4.91
C LYS A 113 5.77 1.59 -6.29
N THR A 114 6.25 0.35 -6.36
CA THR A 114 6.55 -0.32 -7.64
C THR A 114 5.38 -1.18 -8.14
N LEU A 115 4.31 -1.30 -7.34
CA LEU A 115 3.09 -1.99 -7.72
C LEU A 115 2.51 -1.51 -9.07
N PRO A 116 2.39 -0.20 -9.36
CA PRO A 116 1.88 0.24 -10.66
C PRO A 116 2.74 -0.24 -11.82
N THR A 117 4.07 -0.15 -11.70
CA THR A 117 5.02 -0.64 -12.71
C THR A 117 4.91 -2.15 -12.91
N LEU A 118 4.77 -2.90 -11.82
CA LEU A 118 4.62 -4.36 -11.86
C LEU A 118 3.30 -4.77 -12.52
N MET A 119 2.20 -4.07 -12.22
CA MET A 119 0.89 -4.30 -12.85
C MET A 119 0.93 -3.99 -14.35
N SER A 120 1.57 -2.89 -14.77
CA SER A 120 1.75 -2.58 -16.20
C SER A 120 2.55 -3.67 -16.93
N LEU A 121 3.60 -4.20 -16.29
CA LEU A 121 4.39 -5.30 -16.85
C LEU A 121 3.55 -6.58 -16.99
N ILE A 122 2.74 -6.92 -15.99
CA ILE A 122 1.87 -8.10 -16.04
C ILE A 122 0.86 -7.95 -17.17
N GLU A 123 0.25 -6.78 -17.32
CA GLU A 123 -0.74 -6.54 -18.38
C GLU A 123 -0.11 -6.58 -19.79
N GLU A 124 1.14 -6.12 -19.94
CA GLU A 124 1.87 -6.16 -21.21
C GLU A 124 2.19 -7.60 -21.66
N PHE A 125 2.68 -8.44 -20.73
CA PHE A 125 3.15 -9.80 -21.05
C PHE A 125 2.06 -10.88 -20.88
N SER A 126 1.05 -10.65 -20.05
CA SER A 126 -0.03 -11.60 -19.76
C SER A 126 -1.35 -10.84 -19.50
N PRO A 127 -1.98 -10.30 -20.55
CA PRO A 127 -3.21 -9.52 -20.40
C PRO A 127 -4.34 -10.38 -19.83
N GLY A 128 -5.08 -9.85 -18.86
CA GLY A 128 -6.14 -10.59 -18.18
C GLY A 128 -5.67 -11.71 -17.24
N CYS A 129 -4.38 -11.71 -16.87
CA CYS A 129 -3.82 -12.60 -15.86
C CYS A 129 -4.51 -12.42 -14.49
N PHE A 130 -4.65 -13.51 -13.74
CA PHE A 130 -5.18 -13.44 -12.38
C PHE A 130 -4.09 -12.95 -11.42
N VAL A 131 -4.36 -11.86 -10.71
CA VAL A 131 -3.41 -11.24 -9.77
C VAL A 131 -4.08 -10.98 -8.43
N THR A 132 -3.47 -11.48 -7.37
CA THR A 132 -3.86 -11.19 -5.98
C THR A 132 -2.82 -10.28 -5.36
N VAL A 133 -3.27 -9.17 -4.74
CA VAL A 133 -2.39 -8.26 -3.99
C VAL A 133 -2.68 -8.39 -2.50
N LEU A 134 -1.68 -8.82 -1.74
CA LEU A 134 -1.71 -9.04 -0.30
C LEU A 134 -0.90 -7.94 0.40
N GLU A 135 -1.54 -7.24 1.35
CA GLU A 135 -0.82 -6.28 2.19
C GLU A 135 0.04 -7.01 3.23
N THR A 136 1.33 -6.68 3.27
CA THR A 136 2.27 -7.29 4.24
C THR A 136 2.63 -6.31 5.34
N LYS A 137 2.61 -6.77 6.60
CA LYS A 137 2.95 -5.92 7.76
C LYS A 137 4.45 -5.66 7.92
N SER A 138 5.28 -6.63 7.55
CA SER A 138 6.74 -6.54 7.68
C SER A 138 7.42 -7.55 6.77
N VAL A 139 8.50 -7.15 6.10
CA VAL A 139 9.31 -8.02 5.23
C VAL A 139 10.77 -7.93 5.66
N LYS A 140 11.37 -9.08 5.98
CA LYS A 140 12.80 -9.22 6.28
C LYS A 140 13.47 -10.06 5.20
N GLY A 141 14.62 -9.60 4.69
CA GLY A 141 15.32 -10.25 3.58
C GLY A 141 14.66 -10.02 2.21
N GLY A 142 14.97 -10.90 1.26
CA GLY A 142 14.44 -10.87 -0.11
C GLY A 142 15.23 -9.96 -1.07
N VAL A 143 14.98 -10.15 -2.37
CA VAL A 143 15.52 -9.32 -3.46
C VAL A 143 14.38 -8.47 -4.02
N SER A 144 14.54 -7.16 -3.97
CA SER A 144 13.64 -6.17 -4.59
C SER A 144 14.51 -5.23 -5.44
N PRO A 145 14.03 -4.71 -6.59
CA PRO A 145 14.81 -3.82 -7.47
C PRO A 145 15.39 -2.60 -6.72
N TYR A 146 14.71 -2.17 -5.65
CA TYR A 146 15.06 -1.00 -4.85
C TYR A 146 15.76 -1.31 -3.52
N ARG A 147 16.02 -2.57 -3.19
CA ARG A 147 16.70 -2.99 -1.96
C ARG A 147 17.99 -3.73 -2.31
N ARG A 148 19.10 -2.99 -2.42
CA ARG A 148 20.45 -3.57 -2.44
C ARG A 148 20.68 -4.30 -1.11
N MET A 149 21.11 -5.56 -1.17
CA MET A 149 21.63 -6.29 -0.02
C MET A 149 22.77 -5.48 0.62
N THR A 150 22.54 -4.95 1.82
CA THR A 150 23.64 -4.82 2.78
C THR A 150 23.99 -6.23 3.22
N LYS A 151 25.15 -6.71 2.75
CA LYS A 151 25.81 -7.91 3.27
C LYS A 151 26.03 -7.80 4.77
#